data_AF-A0A1C5T8R2-F1
#
_entry.id   AF-A0A1C5T8R2-F1
#
_cell.length_a   1.000
_cell.length_b   1.000
_cell.length_c   1.000
_cell.angle_alpha   90.00
_cell.angle_beta   90.00
_cell.angle_gamma   90.00
#
_symmetry.space_group_name_H-M   'P 1'
#
loop_
_entity.id
_entity.type
_entity.pdbx_description
1 polymer ?
#
loop_
_entity_poly.entity_id
_entity_poly.type
_entity_poly.pdbx_seq_one_letter_code
_entity_poly.pdbx_strand_id
1 'polypeptide(L)'
;MRPPGGCVNDTVRENVGLPMIMWSVDTRDWETRSTPTTITRVVDGAYDGAIILIHDLHQSTAIASQTFIPKLIENGYQLVTVSEMAELRGVTMKAGQSYNSFR
;
A
#
# COMPACT_ATOMS: atom_id res chain seq x y z
N MET A 1 -9.34 2.76 7.51
CA MET A 1 -10.07 1.79 6.65
C MET A 1 -9.58 1.93 5.21
N ARG A 2 -9.77 0.95 4.32
CA ARG A 2 -9.43 1.05 2.89
C ARG A 2 -10.72 0.88 2.08
N PRO A 3 -11.24 1.91 1.40
CA PRO A 3 -12.44 1.80 0.57
C PRO A 3 -12.21 0.84 -0.61
N PRO A 4 -13.11 -0.14 -0.86
CA PRO A 4 -13.02 -1.01 -2.04
C PRO A 4 -12.97 -0.20 -3.33
N GLY A 5 -12.05 -0.58 -4.24
CA GLY A 5 -11.80 0.14 -5.49
C GLY A 5 -11.23 1.55 -5.33
N GLY A 6 -10.90 1.97 -4.10
CA GLY A 6 -10.51 3.36 -3.82
C GLY A 6 -11.66 4.37 -3.97
N CYS A 7 -12.89 3.90 -4.06
CA CYS A 7 -14.06 4.75 -4.28
C CYS A 7 -14.41 5.51 -3.00
N VAL A 8 -14.34 6.84 -3.08
CA VAL A 8 -14.67 7.76 -1.97
C VAL A 8 -15.52 8.91 -2.49
N ASN A 9 -16.51 9.31 -1.70
CA ASN A 9 -17.31 10.52 -1.91
C ASN A 9 -17.53 11.23 -0.57
N ASP A 10 -18.08 12.44 -0.59
CA ASP A 10 -18.22 13.27 0.62
C ASP A 10 -19.07 12.58 1.69
N THR A 11 -20.15 11.89 1.30
CA THR A 11 -20.95 11.09 2.23
C THR A 11 -20.12 10.04 2.97
N VAL A 12 -19.24 9.32 2.28
CA VAL A 12 -18.34 8.36 2.93
C VAL A 12 -17.33 9.09 3.83
N ARG A 13 -16.72 10.19 3.38
CA ARG A 13 -15.73 10.94 4.18
C ARG A 13 -16.30 11.39 5.52
N GLU A 14 -17.53 11.91 5.49
CA GLU A 14 -18.21 12.46 6.65
C GLU A 14 -18.65 11.38 7.66
N ASN A 15 -19.00 10.19 7.18
CA ASN A 15 -19.64 9.17 8.03
C ASN A 15 -18.71 8.04 8.49
N VAL A 16 -17.55 7.84 7.85
CA VAL A 16 -16.73 6.64 8.08
C VAL A 16 -15.98 6.62 9.43
N GLY A 17 -15.81 7.78 10.08
CA GLY A 17 -15.20 7.89 11.42
C GLY A 17 -13.73 7.45 11.53
N LEU A 18 -13.09 7.10 10.42
CA LEU A 18 -11.74 6.52 10.35
C LEU A 18 -10.93 7.23 9.25
N PRO A 19 -9.58 7.20 9.32
CA PRO A 19 -8.74 7.64 8.21
C PRO A 19 -8.85 6.68 7.03
N MET A 20 -8.89 7.22 5.81
CA MET A 20 -8.98 6.44 4.57
C MET A 20 -7.58 6.16 4.03
N ILE A 21 -7.17 4.89 4.10
CA ILE A 21 -5.86 4.43 3.68
C ILE A 21 -5.96 3.90 2.26
N MET A 22 -5.29 4.58 1.36
CA MET A 22 -5.22 4.28 -0.07
C MET A 22 -3.84 3.68 -0.37
N TRP A 23 -3.31 3.92 -1.57
CA TRP A 23 -1.99 3.49 -1.99
C TRP A 23 -1.43 4.47 -3.02
N SER A 24 -0.11 4.53 -3.12
CA SER A 24 0.59 5.32 -4.15
C SER A 24 1.12 4.44 -5.28
N VAL A 25 1.22 3.13 -5.05
CA VAL A 25 1.68 2.14 -6.03
C VAL A 25 0.63 1.05 -6.14
N ASP A 26 0.06 0.89 -7.33
CA ASP A 26 -0.81 -0.24 -7.66
C ASP A 26 -0.03 -1.27 -8.48
N THR A 27 0.16 -2.46 -7.90
CA THR A 27 0.84 -3.56 -8.61
C THR A 27 -0.01 -4.18 -9.71
N ARG A 28 -1.33 -3.94 -9.71
CA ARG A 28 -2.36 -4.62 -10.52
C ARG A 28 -2.14 -6.14 -10.56
N ASP A 29 -1.72 -6.71 -9.43
CA ASP A 29 -1.56 -8.15 -9.26
C ASP A 29 -2.92 -8.87 -9.43
N TRP A 30 -4.00 -8.23 -8.99
CA TRP A 30 -5.39 -8.65 -9.19
C TRP A 30 -5.81 -8.76 -10.66
N GLU A 31 -5.14 -8.06 -11.58
CA GLU A 31 -5.41 -8.13 -13.01
C GLU A 31 -4.44 -9.08 -13.71
N THR A 32 -3.14 -8.89 -13.48
CA THR A 32 -2.09 -9.57 -14.25
C THR A 32 -1.84 -11.01 -13.82
N ARG A 33 -2.08 -11.35 -12.55
CA ARG A 33 -1.81 -12.67 -11.96
C ARG A 33 -0.41 -13.19 -12.21
N SER A 34 0.55 -12.30 -12.42
CA SER A 34 1.91 -12.63 -12.86
C SER A 34 2.93 -12.35 -11.76
N THR A 35 3.55 -13.40 -11.24
CA THR A 35 4.65 -13.30 -10.25
C THR A 35 5.75 -12.32 -10.67
N PRO A 36 6.37 -12.43 -11.87
CA PRO A 36 7.43 -11.51 -12.26
C PRO A 36 6.94 -10.07 -12.40
N THR A 37 5.72 -9.86 -12.92
CA THR A 37 5.14 -8.51 -13.04
C THR A 37 4.89 -7.87 -11.67
N THR A 38 4.37 -8.63 -10.70
CA THR A 38 4.18 -8.17 -9.33
C THR A 38 5.51 -7.79 -8.69
N ILE A 39 6.55 -8.63 -8.83
CA ILE A 39 7.89 -8.33 -8.30
C ILE A 39 8.42 -7.01 -8.88
N THR A 40 8.40 -6.86 -10.22
CA THR A 40 8.89 -5.64 -10.89
C THR A 40 8.13 -4.40 -10.41
N ARG A 41 6.80 -4.45 -10.37
CA ARG A 41 5.99 -3.28 -9.96
C ARG A 41 6.16 -2.91 -8.49
N VAL A 42 6.40 -3.88 -7.61
CA VAL A 42 6.72 -3.60 -6.19
C VAL A 42 8.09 -2.94 -6.09
N VAL A 43 9.12 -3.54 -6.69
CA VAL A 43 10.51 -3.07 -6.54
C VAL A 43 10.72 -1.72 -7.21
N ASP A 44 10.24 -1.54 -8.44
CA ASP A 44 10.42 -0.29 -9.21
C ASP A 44 9.51 0.83 -8.69
N GLY A 45 8.35 0.48 -8.12
CA GLY A 45 7.41 1.43 -7.53
C GLY A 45 7.80 1.88 -6.13
N ALA A 46 8.70 1.16 -5.45
CA ALA A 46 9.11 1.49 -4.09
C ALA A 46 9.88 2.81 -4.03
N TYR A 47 9.50 3.64 -3.07
CA TYR A 47 10.19 4.86 -2.69
C TYR A 47 9.91 5.14 -1.20
N ASP A 48 10.67 6.06 -0.61
CA ASP A 48 10.50 6.41 0.80
C ASP A 48 9.08 6.94 1.11
N GLY A 49 8.36 6.25 2.00
CA GLY A 49 6.98 6.58 2.36
C GLY A 49 5.90 6.02 1.43
N ALA A 50 6.25 5.14 0.48
CA ALA A 50 5.27 4.53 -0.42
C ALA A 50 4.32 3.56 0.32
N ILE A 51 3.03 3.60 -0.05
CA ILE A 51 2.07 2.55 0.29
C ILE A 51 1.80 1.74 -0.99
N ILE A 52 2.09 0.44 -0.94
CA ILE A 52 1.99 -0.47 -2.08
C ILE A 52 0.74 -1.35 -1.93
N LEU A 53 -0.12 -1.37 -2.95
CA LEU A 53 -1.28 -2.25 -3.01
C LEU A 53 -0.93 -3.60 -3.64
N ILE A 54 -1.21 -4.66 -2.89
CA ILE A 54 -1.17 -6.07 -3.30
C ILE A 54 -2.40 -6.81 -2.72
N HIS A 55 -2.68 -7.99 -3.26
CA HIS A 55 -3.77 -8.87 -2.84
C HIS A 55 -3.24 -10.26 -2.47
N ASP A 56 -3.41 -10.65 -1.20
CA ASP A 56 -2.92 -11.90 -0.62
C ASP A 56 -3.77 -13.14 -0.98
N LEU A 57 -4.84 -12.96 -1.76
CA LEU A 57 -5.71 -14.04 -2.23
C LEU A 57 -5.23 -14.75 -3.51
N HIS A 58 -4.02 -14.45 -3.98
CA HIS A 58 -3.47 -15.00 -5.23
C HIS A 58 -2.13 -15.70 -4.99
N GLN A 59 -2.01 -16.93 -5.51
CA GLN A 59 -0.76 -17.70 -5.40
C GLN A 59 0.42 -16.97 -6.04
N SER A 60 0.22 -16.27 -7.17
CA SER A 60 1.27 -15.49 -7.82
C SER A 60 1.78 -14.35 -6.92
N THR A 61 0.91 -13.68 -6.18
CA THR A 61 1.31 -12.65 -5.20
C THR A 61 2.02 -13.26 -3.99
N ALA A 62 1.56 -14.42 -3.50
CA ALA A 62 2.22 -15.13 -2.39
C ALA A 62 3.63 -15.64 -2.76
N ILE A 63 3.86 -16.03 -4.02
CA ILE A 63 5.19 -16.40 -4.52
C ILE A 63 6.03 -15.14 -4.74
N ALA A 64 5.45 -14.07 -5.30
CA ALA A 64 6.14 -12.81 -5.52
C ALA A 64 6.69 -12.19 -4.21
N SER A 65 5.93 -12.28 -3.11
CA SER A 65 6.33 -11.72 -1.81
C SER A 65 7.59 -12.34 -1.25
N GLN A 66 7.82 -13.63 -1.50
CA GLN A 66 9.07 -14.32 -1.13
C GLN A 66 10.30 -13.73 -1.83
N THR A 67 10.12 -12.98 -2.92
CA THR A 67 11.20 -12.32 -3.66
C THR A 67 11.26 -10.82 -3.42
N PHE A 68 10.14 -10.08 -3.49
CA PHE A 68 10.21 -8.62 -3.36
C PHE A 68 10.48 -8.17 -1.92
N ILE A 69 10.03 -8.91 -0.89
CA ILE A 69 10.28 -8.54 0.51
C ILE A 69 11.80 -8.50 0.81
N PRO A 70 12.58 -9.57 0.56
CA PRO A 70 14.01 -9.52 0.81
C PRO A 70 14.72 -8.46 -0.05
N LYS A 71 14.31 -8.27 -1.31
CA LYS A 71 14.88 -7.21 -2.18
C LYS A 71 14.65 -5.80 -1.63
N LEU A 72 13.47 -5.51 -1.09
CA LEU A 72 13.19 -4.21 -0.47
C LEU A 72 14.09 -3.99 0.76
N ILE A 73 14.26 -5.02 1.58
CA ILE A 73 15.15 -4.96 2.75
C ILE A 73 16.61 -4.75 2.32
N GLU A 74 17.08 -5.49 1.32
CA GLU A 74 18.43 -5.34 0.74
C GLU A 74 18.66 -3.92 0.18
N ASN A 75 17.63 -3.33 -0.41
CA ASN A 75 17.64 -1.95 -0.90
C ASN A 75 17.55 -0.89 0.23
N GLY A 76 17.57 -1.31 1.51
CA GLY A 76 17.60 -0.41 2.66
C GLY A 76 16.22 0.06 3.15
N TYR A 77 15.12 -0.48 2.63
CA TYR A 77 13.78 -0.14 3.11
C TYR A 77 13.45 -0.86 4.43
N GLN A 78 12.75 -0.15 5.31
CA GLN A 78 12.06 -0.74 6.46
C GLN A 78 10.60 -1.00 6.09
N LEU A 79 10.15 -2.24 6.22
CA LEU A 79 8.74 -2.60 6.01
C LEU A 79 8.01 -2.37 7.32
N VAL A 80 7.11 -1.38 7.33
CA VAL A 80 6.35 -0.97 8.50
C VAL A 80 4.86 -1.05 8.23
N THR A 81 4.06 -1.08 9.29
CA THR A 81 2.62 -0.88 9.19
C THR A 81 2.30 0.57 8.79
N VAL A 82 1.07 0.81 8.32
CA VAL A 82 0.61 2.16 7.97
C VAL A 82 0.61 3.10 9.18
N SER A 83 0.27 2.58 10.37
CA SER A 83 0.27 3.36 11.60
C SER A 83 1.68 3.77 12.02
N GLU A 84 2.64 2.84 11.99
CA GLU A 84 4.05 3.13 12.24
C GLU A 84 4.61 4.13 11.22
N MET A 85 4.26 3.99 9.93
CA MET A 85 4.67 4.95 8.90
C MET A 85 4.17 6.36 9.19
N ALA A 86 2.92 6.50 9.62
CA ALA A 86 2.36 7.80 9.98
C ALA A 86 3.06 8.39 11.22
N GLU A 87 3.34 7.56 12.23
CA GLU A 87 4.04 7.97 13.45
C GLU A 87 5.48 8.43 13.16
N LEU A 88 6.25 7.65 12.40
CA LEU A 88 7.62 7.98 11.99
C LEU A 88 7.71 9.30 11.21
N ARG A 89 6.61 9.70 10.55
CA ARG A 89 6.49 10.95 9.78
C ARG A 89 5.84 12.09 10.56
N GLY A 90 5.48 11.88 11.83
CA GLY A 90 4.80 12.88 12.66
C GLY A 90 3.40 13.23 12.16
N VAL A 91 2.74 12.32 11.44
CA VAL A 91 1.41 12.54 10.87
C VAL A 91 0.33 11.94 11.78
N THR A 92 -0.50 12.80 12.37
CA THR A 92 -1.76 12.38 12.99
C THR A 92 -2.82 12.16 11.92
N MET A 93 -3.14 10.90 11.63
CA MET A 93 -4.19 10.55 10.66
C MET A 93 -5.58 10.97 11.17
N LYS A 94 -6.34 11.67 10.32
CA LYS A 94 -7.66 12.21 10.66
C LYS A 94 -8.78 11.42 9.98
N ALA A 95 -9.92 11.30 10.67
CA ALA A 95 -11.12 10.71 10.10
C ALA A 95 -11.55 11.45 8.82
N GLY A 96 -11.98 10.71 7.79
CA GLY A 96 -12.44 11.28 6.52
C GLY A 96 -11.32 11.84 5.62
N GLN A 97 -10.06 11.84 6.06
CA GLN A 97 -8.92 12.21 5.22
C GLN A 97 -8.33 10.99 4.50
N SER A 98 -7.86 11.20 3.28
CA SER A 98 -7.22 10.16 2.46
C SER A 98 -5.70 10.24 2.55
N TYR A 99 -5.05 9.09 2.70
CA TYR A 99 -3.60 8.94 2.76
C TYR A 99 -3.15 7.90 1.74
N ASN A 100 -2.37 8.33 0.75
CA ASN A 100 -1.85 7.47 -0.33
C ASN A 100 -0.36 7.12 -0.10
N SER A 101 0.35 7.96 0.64
CA SER A 101 1.75 7.84 1.03
C SER A 101 2.02 8.78 2.21
N PHE A 102 3.17 8.65 2.85
CA PHE A 102 3.63 9.57 3.90
C PHE A 102 5.03 10.07 3.57
N ARG A 103 5.13 11.29 3.03
CA ARG A 103 6.38 11.98 2.73
C ARG A 103 6.57 13.14 3.69
#